data_AF-A0AAV5ZZQ2-F1
#
_entry.id   AF-A0AAV5ZZQ2-F1
#
_cell.length_a   1.000
_cell.length_b   1.000
_cell.length_c   1.000
_cell.angle_alpha   90.00
_cell.angle_beta   90.00
_cell.angle_gamma   90.00
#
_symmetry.space_group_name_H-M   'P 1'
#
loop_
_entity.id
_entity.type
_entity.pdbx_description
1 polymer ?
#
loop_
_entity_poly.entity_id
_entity_poly.type
_entity_poly.pdbx_seq_one_letter_code
_entity_poly.pdbx_strand_id
1 'polypeptide(L)' 'MPLTDVAAFLRQRPVFAGLPAREIDALAAVAVEETHRARGYIFMEGDQSRWFYLVKSGHVKIMRHSRTGK' A
#
# COMPACT_ATOMS: atom_id res chain seq x y z
N MET A 1 -7.04 -8.28 -13.34
CA MET A 1 -5.63 -8.73 -13.33
C MET A 1 -5.55 -10.14 -12.79
N PRO A 2 -4.64 -11.00 -13.26
CA PRO A 2 -4.44 -12.30 -12.64
C PRO A 2 -3.80 -12.12 -11.26
N LEU A 3 -4.31 -12.84 -10.26
CA LEU A 3 -3.80 -12.88 -8.86
C LEU A 3 -2.28 -13.08 -8.78
N THR A 4 -1.71 -13.72 -9.80
CA THR A 4 -0.30 -14.03 -9.96
C THR A 4 0.60 -12.79 -9.95
N ASP A 5 0.17 -11.65 -10.52
CA ASP A 5 1.00 -10.43 -10.57
C ASP A 5 1.12 -9.77 -9.19
N VAL A 6 0.00 -9.68 -8.46
CA VAL A 6 -0.03 -9.12 -7.11
C VAL A 6 0.76 -9.99 -6.14
N ALA A 7 0.59 -11.31 -6.18
CA ALA A 7 1.36 -12.22 -5.34
C ALA A 7 2.87 -12.11 -5.60
N ALA A 8 3.30 -12.04 -6.87
CA ALA A 8 4.70 -11.85 -7.23
C ALA A 8 5.25 -10.51 -6.70
N PHE A 9 4.45 -9.44 -6.79
CA PHE A 9 4.80 -8.14 -6.24
C PHE A 9 4.98 -8.18 -4.71
N LEU A 10 4.05 -8.81 -3.98
CA LEU A 10 4.11 -8.93 -2.51
C LEU A 10 5.33 -9.75 -2.07
N ARG A 11 5.64 -10.87 -2.74
CA ARG A 11 6.82 -11.71 -2.41
C ARG A 11 8.15 -10.96 -2.48
N GLN A 12 8.25 -9.92 -3.31
CA GLN A 12 9.47 -9.13 -3.47
C GLN A 12 9.65 -8.06 -2.38
N ARG A 13 8.65 -7.83 -1.50
CA ARG A 13 8.72 -6.77 -0.49
C ARG A 13 9.33 -7.29 0.82
N PRO A 14 10.37 -6.62 1.35
CA PRO A 14 11.02 -7.04 2.59
C PRO A 14 10.07 -7.19 3.79
N VAL A 15 9.01 -6.36 3.85
CA VAL A 15 7.98 -6.43 4.91
C VAL A 15 7.27 -7.79 4.98
N PHE A 16 7.27 -8.56 3.88
CA PHE A 16 6.64 -9.87 3.81
C PHE A 16 7.63 -11.03 3.69
N ALA A 17 8.94 -10.79 3.84
CA ALA A 17 9.97 -11.81 3.64
C ALA A 17 9.82 -13.03 4.59
N GLY A 18 9.18 -12.84 5.75
CA GLY A 18 8.91 -13.93 6.71
C GLY A 18 7.60 -14.70 6.47
N LEU A 19 6.78 -14.30 5.49
CA LEU A 19 5.48 -14.94 5.28
C LEU A 19 5.60 -16.16 4.34
N PRO A 20 4.95 -17.29 4.68
CA PRO A 20 4.90 -18.44 3.80
C PRO A 20 4.07 -18.14 2.54
N ALA A 21 4.33 -18.88 1.45
CA ALA A 21 3.71 -18.63 0.15
C ALA A 21 2.17 -18.57 0.20
N ARG A 22 1.53 -19.46 0.99
CA ARG A 22 0.07 -19.50 1.18
C ARG A 22 -0.49 -18.20 1.78
N GLU A 23 0.24 -17.54 2.66
CA GLU A 23 -0.19 -16.31 3.32
C GLU A 23 -0.02 -15.12 2.37
N ILE A 24 1.01 -15.14 1.52
CA ILE A 24 1.12 -14.19 0.43
C ILE A 24 -0.04 -14.34 -0.56
N ASP A 25 -0.42 -15.56 -0.92
CA ASP A 25 -1.54 -15.79 -1.84
C ASP A 25 -2.88 -15.33 -1.21
N ALA A 26 -3.06 -15.55 0.10
CA ALA A 26 -4.20 -15.02 0.83
C ALA A 26 -4.24 -13.49 0.85
N LEU A 27 -3.10 -12.82 1.05
CA LEU A 27 -2.99 -11.36 0.96
C LEU A 27 -3.28 -10.85 -0.46
N ALA A 28 -2.74 -11.53 -1.48
CA ALA A 28 -2.96 -11.17 -2.88
C ALA A 28 -4.44 -11.28 -3.28
N ALA A 29 -5.19 -12.23 -2.70
CA ALA A 29 -6.62 -12.40 -2.94
C ALA A 29 -7.48 -11.25 -2.40
N VAL A 30 -7.02 -10.52 -1.38
CA VAL A 30 -7.75 -9.40 -0.76
C VAL A 30 -7.17 -8.03 -1.09
N ALA A 31 -6.02 -7.98 -1.77
CA ALA A 31 -5.38 -6.74 -2.16
C ALA A 31 -6.12 -6.07 -3.32
N VAL A 32 -6.29 -4.74 -3.22
CA VAL A 32 -6.92 -3.92 -4.26
C VAL A 32 -5.85 -3.03 -4.88
N GLU A 33 -5.76 -3.04 -6.21
CA GLU A 33 -4.90 -2.12 -6.96
C GLU A 33 -5.65 -0.82 -7.23
N GLU A 34 -5.12 0.29 -6.72
CA GLU A 34 -5.68 1.63 -6.87
C GLU A 34 -4.69 2.55 -7.57
N THR A 35 -5.19 3.44 -8.42
CA THR A 35 -4.38 4.47 -9.09
C THR A 35 -4.78 5.85 -8.59
N HIS A 36 -3.79 6.61 -8.14
CA HIS A 36 -4.01 8.00 -7.71
C HIS A 36 -3.38 8.96 -8.71
N ARG A 37 -4.06 10.09 -8.95
CA ARG A 37 -3.52 11.17 -9.77
C ARG A 37 -2.36 11.85 -9.03
N ALA A 38 -1.37 12.32 -9.80
CA ALA A 38 -0.27 13.12 -9.24
C ALA A 38 -0.82 14.33 -8.48
N ARG A 39 -0.21 14.63 -7.33
CA ARG A 39 -0.62 15.70 -6.39
C ARG A 39 -2.00 15.48 -5.74
N GLY A 40 -2.63 14.32 -5.92
CA GLY A 40 -3.82 13.93 -5.17
C GLY A 40 -3.47 13.44 -3.75
N TYR A 41 -4.47 13.44 -2.87
CA TYR A 41 -4.37 12.82 -1.55
C TYR A 41 -4.83 11.36 -1.64
N ILE A 42 -4.13 10.46 -0.94
CA ILE A 42 -4.53 9.06 -0.78
C ILE A 42 -5.46 8.93 0.44
N PHE A 43 -5.02 9.45 1.59
CA PHE A 43 -5.82 9.63 2.81
C PHE A 43 -5.25 10.79 3.64
N MET A 44 -6.03 11.26 4.61
CA MET A 44 -5.69 12.37 5.50
C MET A 44 -5.63 11.95 6.97
N GLU A 45 -4.95 12.76 7.79
CA GLU A 45 -4.92 12.56 9.25
C GLU A 45 -6.35 12.66 9.82
N GLY A 46 -6.75 11.66 10.61
CA GLY A 46 -8.11 11.55 11.14
C GLY A 46 -9.05 10.69 10.29
N ASP A 47 -8.66 10.33 9.06
CA ASP A 47 -9.39 9.31 8.29
C ASP A 47 -9.30 7.97 9.00
N GLN A 48 -10.34 7.15 8.84
CA GLN A 48 -10.37 5.83 9.44
C GLN A 48 -9.24 4.97 8.87
N SER A 49 -8.36 4.47 9.74
CA SER A 49 -7.24 3.61 9.37
C SER A 49 -7.75 2.22 8.97
N ARG A 50 -8.26 2.08 7.74
CA ARG A 50 -8.80 0.81 7.24
C ARG A 50 -7.79 0.01 6.43
N TRP A 51 -6.75 0.66 5.91
CA TRP A 51 -5.91 0.09 4.86
C TRP A 51 -4.43 0.22 5.13
N PHE A 52 -3.70 -0.79 4.67
CA PHE A 52 -2.24 -0.77 4.53
C PHE A 52 -1.91 -0.63 3.05
N TYR A 53 -1.21 0.45 2.68
CA TYR A 53 -0.86 0.75 1.30
C TYR A 53 0.58 0.34 0.97
N LEU A 54 0.76 -0.20 -0.23
CA LEU A 54 2.07 -0.46 -0.82
C LEU A 54 2.20 0.30 -2.13
N VAL A 55 3.27 1.08 -2.27
CA VAL A 55 3.52 1.84 -3.50
C VAL A 55 4.08 0.89 -4.55
N LYS A 56 3.27 0.56 -5.56
CA LYS A 56 3.70 -0.26 -6.72
C LYS A 56 4.59 0.51 -7.67
N SER A 57 4.24 1.77 -7.95
CA SER A 57 5.00 2.69 -8.80
C SER A 57 4.78 4.14 -8.38
N GLY A 58 5.72 5.01 -8.72
CA GLY A 58 5.68 6.43 -8.36
C GLY A 58 6.23 6.71 -6.96
N HIS A 59 5.93 7.91 -6.45
CA HIS A 59 6.40 8.39 -5.14
C HIS A 59 5.25 8.99 -4.35
N VAL A 60 5.21 8.69 -3.06
CA VAL A 60 4.21 9.23 -2.13
C VAL A 60 4.96 9.99 -1.04
N LYS A 61 4.50 11.22 -0.76
CA LYS A 61 5.02 12.03 0.35
C LYS A 61 4.04 11.93 1.52
N ILE A 62 4.53 11.42 2.65
CA ILE A 62 3.78 11.42 3.91
C ILE A 62 4.10 12.72 4.64
N MET A 63 3.06 13.43 5.08
CA MET A 63 3.18 14.70 5.80
C MET A 63 2.24 14.65 7.01
N ARG A 64 2.71 15.17 8.14
CA ARG A 64 1.88 15.40 9.32
C ARG A 64 1.56 16.89 9.40
N HIS A 65 0.31 17.24 9.65
CA HIS A 65 -0.05 18.64 9.86
C HIS A 65 0.41 19.07 11.26
N SER A 66 1.45 19.89 11.34
CA SER A 66 1.82 20.54 12.60
C SER A 66 0.80 21.65 12.89
N ARG A 67 0.23 21.69 14.10
CA ARG A 67 -0.65 22.79 14.56
C ARG A 67 0.07 24.15 14.64
N THR A 68 1.38 24.17 14.43
CA THR A 68 2.28 25.31 14.68
C THR A 68 2.94 25.87 13.42
N GLY A 69 2.59 25.40 12.22
CA GLY A 69 2.99 26.06 10.97
C GLY A 69 4.51 26.17 10.76
N LYS A 70 5.25 25.12 11.12
CA LYS A 70 6.60 24.85 10.59
C LYS A 70 6.66 23.41 10.10
#